data_AF-A0AAU1H896-F1
#
_entry.id   AF-A0AAU1H896-F1
#
_cell.length_a   1.000
_cell.length_b   1.000
_cell.length_c   1.000
_cell.angle_alpha   90.00
_cell.angle_beta   90.00
_cell.angle_gamma   90.00
#
_symmetry.space_group_name_H-M   'P 1'
#
loop_
_entity.id
_entity.type
_entity.pdbx_description
1 polymer ?
#
loop_
_entity_poly.entity_id
_entity_poly.type
_entity_poly.pdbx_seq_one_letter_code
_entity_poly.pdbx_strand_id
1 'polypeptide(L)'
;MTDVLLTVGTRKGLFIGRRRGGTWEFGDPQFNAQAIYSIAIDTRGSTPRLLVGGDSAHWGPSVFHSDDLGATWAEPKQPAVKFPRFTDASLERVWQLHPAGPEAPDVVYAGTEPAALFRSDDRGESFELVRPLWEHPTRSRWVPGGGGEGLHTILTDPRDAAAVTVAVSTAGVFRTEDGGERWTPSNRGVSAVFLPDPDPEFGQCVHKVTRDAADPDRLYLQNHWGVFRSDDGGKRWQDIGAGLPSDFGFAAAAHPHRADTFYVFPINADADRVPAGHRCRVFRTRDAGETWEPLTRGLPDGDHYGTVLRDGLCTDDADPAGVYFGNRNGEVYASADDGDSWQQLASHLPDVLCVRAAALG
;
A
#
# COMPACT_ATOMS: atom_id res chain seq x y z
N MET A 1 -22.84 12.68 -8.23
CA MET A 1 -21.42 12.45 -7.92
C MET A 1 -21.40 11.36 -6.87
N THR A 2 -20.65 10.29 -7.10
CA THR A 2 -20.58 9.13 -6.19
C THR A 2 -20.07 9.56 -4.82
N ASP A 3 -20.71 9.07 -3.76
CA ASP A 3 -20.24 9.27 -2.40
C ASP A 3 -18.93 8.52 -2.22
N VAL A 4 -17.95 9.14 -1.57
CA VAL A 4 -16.62 8.54 -1.39
C VAL A 4 -16.21 8.66 0.06
N LEU A 5 -15.71 7.57 0.62
CA LEU A 5 -14.97 7.57 1.89
C LEU A 5 -13.48 7.77 1.59
N LEU A 6 -12.84 8.70 2.30
CA LEU A 6 -11.39 8.86 2.31
C LEU A 6 -10.89 8.71 3.74
N THR A 7 -9.89 7.87 3.94
CA THR A 7 -9.25 7.65 5.24
C THR A 7 -7.77 7.99 5.12
N VAL A 8 -7.26 8.74 6.09
CA VAL A 8 -5.89 9.26 6.11
C VAL A 8 -5.27 8.87 7.44
N GLY A 9 -4.37 7.89 7.41
CA GLY A 9 -3.59 7.46 8.55
C GLY A 9 -2.34 8.31 8.68
N THR A 10 -2.12 8.89 9.85
CA THR A 10 -0.96 9.77 10.11
C THR A 10 -0.12 9.23 11.26
N ARG A 11 1.03 9.85 11.50
CA ARG A 11 1.84 9.56 12.69
C ARG A 11 1.14 9.88 14.02
N LYS A 12 0.02 10.63 14.00
CA LYS A 12 -0.76 10.99 15.19
C LYS A 12 -2.26 10.99 14.91
N GLY A 13 -2.78 9.84 14.51
CA GLY A 13 -4.22 9.58 14.42
C GLY A 13 -4.72 9.34 13.01
N LEU A 14 -6.00 9.00 12.95
CA LEU A 14 -6.78 8.73 11.76
C LEU A 14 -7.72 9.90 11.47
N PHE A 15 -7.72 10.37 10.23
CA PHE A 15 -8.69 11.36 9.74
C PHE A 15 -9.60 10.69 8.72
N ILE A 16 -10.91 10.89 8.86
CA ILE A 16 -11.91 10.32 7.97
C ILE A 16 -12.67 11.46 7.29
N GLY A 17 -12.60 11.50 5.97
CA GLY A 17 -13.32 12.40 5.09
C GLY A 17 -14.42 11.67 4.33
N ARG A 18 -15.54 12.35 4.08
CA ARG A 18 -16.62 11.88 3.20
C ARG A 18 -16.90 12.92 2.14
N ARG A 19 -16.94 12.48 0.88
CA ARG A 19 -17.45 13.30 -0.23
C ARG A 19 -18.93 13.03 -0.39
N ARG A 20 -19.77 14.05 -0.24
CA ARG A 20 -21.23 13.98 -0.43
C ARG A 20 -21.70 15.15 -1.25
N GLY A 21 -22.44 14.89 -2.33
CA GLY A 21 -22.90 15.96 -3.23
C GLY A 21 -21.75 16.81 -3.84
N GLY A 22 -20.54 16.26 -3.91
CA GLY A 22 -19.33 16.94 -4.41
C GLY A 22 -18.52 17.72 -3.37
N THR A 23 -19.00 17.82 -2.12
CA THR A 23 -18.29 18.50 -1.03
C THR A 23 -17.61 17.48 -0.13
N TRP A 24 -16.38 17.77 0.31
CA TRP A 24 -15.67 16.99 1.31
C TRP A 24 -15.95 17.51 2.72
N GLU A 25 -16.27 16.59 3.63
CA GLU A 25 -16.42 16.85 5.06
C GLU A 25 -15.50 15.92 5.84
N PHE A 26 -14.68 16.47 6.74
CA PHE A 26 -13.80 15.69 7.63
C PHE A 26 -14.33 15.74 9.05
N GLY A 27 -14.31 14.60 9.73
CA GLY A 27 -14.61 14.50 11.16
C GLY A 27 -13.41 14.83 12.04
N ASP A 28 -13.63 14.80 13.36
CA ASP A 28 -12.57 14.91 14.35
C ASP A 28 -11.56 13.75 14.23
N PRO A 29 -10.27 13.99 14.54
CA PRO A 29 -9.25 12.95 14.49
C PRO A 29 -9.55 11.83 15.49
N GLN A 30 -9.37 10.60 15.03
CA GLN A 30 -9.54 9.38 15.82
C GLN A 30 -8.18 8.78 16.15
N PHE A 31 -8.11 7.87 17.13
CA PHE A 31 -6.84 7.27 17.58
C PHE A 31 -5.76 8.32 17.93
N ASN A 32 -6.16 9.35 18.68
CA ASN A 32 -5.29 10.50 18.97
C ASN A 32 -3.92 10.06 19.50
N ALA A 33 -2.86 10.65 18.93
CA ALA A 33 -1.46 10.35 19.22
C ALA A 33 -0.98 8.90 18.96
N GLN A 34 -1.80 8.06 18.30
CA GLN A 34 -1.35 6.76 17.79
C GLN A 34 -0.97 6.88 16.32
N ALA A 35 0.10 6.21 15.90
CA ALA A 35 0.47 6.20 14.50
C ALA A 35 -0.36 5.17 13.73
N ILE A 36 -0.94 5.55 12.60
CA ILE A 36 -1.82 4.71 11.80
C ILE A 36 -1.07 4.29 10.53
N TYR A 37 -0.60 3.04 10.51
CA TYR A 37 0.29 2.53 9.46
C TYR A 37 -0.46 1.87 8.30
N SER A 38 -1.60 1.26 8.59
CA SER A 38 -2.38 0.55 7.59
C SER A 38 -3.86 0.78 7.79
N ILE A 39 -4.58 0.97 6.69
CA ILE A 39 -6.04 1.02 6.66
C ILE A 39 -6.50 0.09 5.54
N ALA A 40 -7.62 -0.61 5.78
CA ALA A 40 -8.37 -1.29 4.75
C ALA A 40 -9.84 -0.89 4.82
N ILE A 41 -10.47 -0.77 3.65
CA ILE A 41 -11.91 -0.55 3.49
C ILE A 41 -12.45 -1.80 2.81
N ASP A 42 -13.13 -2.66 3.56
CA ASP A 42 -13.72 -3.89 3.05
C ASP A 42 -15.20 -3.66 2.71
N THR A 43 -15.50 -3.56 1.42
CA THR A 43 -16.85 -3.35 0.88
C THR A 43 -17.52 -4.65 0.44
N ARG A 44 -16.91 -5.82 0.66
CA ARG A 44 -17.44 -7.11 0.19
C ARG A 44 -18.70 -7.55 0.95
N GLY A 45 -18.86 -7.09 2.19
CA GLY A 45 -20.02 -7.38 3.03
C GLY A 45 -21.21 -6.44 2.79
N SER A 46 -22.38 -6.78 3.35
CA SER A 46 -23.57 -5.91 3.31
C SER A 46 -23.37 -4.57 4.03
N THR A 47 -22.41 -4.53 4.95
CA THR A 47 -21.98 -3.34 5.67
C THR A 47 -20.48 -3.20 5.45
N PRO A 48 -19.99 -2.04 4.96
CA PRO A 48 -18.56 -1.83 4.81
C PRO A 48 -17.86 -1.89 6.17
N ARG A 49 -16.74 -2.60 6.24
CA ARG A 49 -15.89 -2.71 7.42
C ARG A 49 -14.60 -1.94 7.21
N LEU A 50 -14.24 -1.09 8.16
CA LEU A 50 -12.92 -0.47 8.23
C LEU A 50 -12.03 -1.32 9.14
N LEU A 51 -10.79 -1.54 8.72
CA LEU A 51 -9.74 -2.13 9.54
C LEU A 51 -8.58 -1.16 9.65
N VAL A 52 -8.04 -0.99 10.86
CA VAL A 52 -6.98 -0.01 11.15
C VAL A 52 -5.87 -0.65 11.96
N GLY A 53 -4.64 -0.61 11.42
CA GLY A 53 -3.42 -0.94 12.13
C GLY A 53 -2.89 0.28 12.85
N GLY A 54 -3.16 0.36 14.15
CA GLY A 54 -2.75 1.46 15.02
C GLY A 54 -1.56 1.06 15.89
N ASP A 55 -0.63 2.00 16.09
CA ASP A 55 0.54 1.83 16.95
C ASP A 55 0.57 2.90 18.04
N SER A 56 0.31 2.46 19.27
CA SER A 56 0.35 3.28 20.47
C SER A 56 1.74 3.24 21.09
N ALA A 57 2.35 4.40 21.32
CA ALA A 57 3.60 4.50 22.07
C ALA A 57 3.50 3.98 23.52
N HIS A 58 2.29 3.83 24.07
CA HIS A 58 2.05 3.32 25.42
C HIS A 58 1.64 1.85 25.47
N TRP A 59 0.87 1.40 24.47
CA TRP A 59 0.19 0.10 24.50
C TRP A 59 0.67 -0.86 23.40
N GLY A 60 1.51 -0.38 22.49
CA GLY A 60 2.00 -1.13 21.33
C GLY A 60 1.02 -1.17 20.16
N PRO A 61 1.36 -1.95 19.13
CA PRO A 61 0.56 -2.12 17.92
C PRO A 61 -0.65 -3.04 18.12
N SER A 62 -1.75 -2.72 17.44
CA SER A 62 -2.96 -3.54 17.37
C SER A 62 -3.74 -3.30 16.07
N VAL A 63 -4.76 -4.13 15.83
CA VAL A 63 -5.74 -3.96 14.75
C VAL A 63 -7.11 -3.67 15.36
N PHE A 64 -7.76 -2.63 14.88
CA PHE A 64 -9.10 -2.21 15.27
C PHE A 64 -10.04 -2.31 14.08
N HIS A 65 -11.33 -2.51 14.34
CA HIS A 65 -12.32 -2.52 13.27
C HIS A 65 -13.53 -1.62 13.58
N SER A 66 -14.22 -1.20 12.52
CA SER A 66 -15.46 -0.43 12.58
C SER A 66 -16.41 -0.91 11.49
N ASP A 67 -17.66 -1.19 11.87
CA ASP A 67 -18.75 -1.58 10.95
C ASP A 67 -19.76 -0.43 10.75
N ASP A 68 -19.40 0.80 11.14
CA ASP A 68 -20.25 1.99 11.01
C ASP A 68 -19.47 3.17 10.41
N LEU A 69 -18.50 2.84 9.55
CA LEU A 69 -17.67 3.80 8.80
C LEU A 69 -16.92 4.77 9.73
N GLY A 70 -16.43 4.26 10.85
CA GLY A 70 -15.58 4.97 11.82
C GLY A 70 -16.35 5.75 12.88
N ALA A 71 -17.66 5.55 13.06
CA ALA A 71 -18.40 6.21 14.14
C ALA A 71 -18.10 5.56 15.50
N THR A 72 -17.90 4.25 15.53
CA THR A 72 -17.42 3.48 16.67
C THR A 72 -16.33 2.49 16.26
N TRP A 73 -15.48 2.13 17.21
CA TRP A 73 -14.38 1.19 17.01
C TRP A 73 -14.45 0.07 18.04
N ALA A 74 -14.29 -1.15 17.55
CA ALA A 74 -14.07 -2.31 18.39
C ALA A 74 -12.56 -2.49 18.62
N GLU A 75 -12.19 -2.53 19.89
CA GLU A 75 -10.87 -2.96 20.34
C GLU A 75 -10.88 -4.48 20.55
N PRO A 76 -9.89 -5.21 20.01
CA PRO A 76 -9.88 -6.65 20.11
C PRO A 76 -9.63 -7.06 21.57
N LYS A 77 -10.40 -8.03 22.07
CA LYS A 77 -10.30 -8.52 23.47
C LYS A 77 -8.94 -9.14 23.81
N GLN A 78 -8.22 -9.56 22.78
CA GLN A 78 -6.85 -10.07 22.84
C GLN A 78 -6.07 -9.43 21.69
N PRO A 79 -4.72 -9.39 21.74
CA PRO A 79 -3.94 -8.87 20.62
C PRO A 79 -4.31 -9.59 19.31
N ALA A 80 -4.86 -8.85 18.34
CA ALA A 80 -5.38 -9.43 17.10
C ALA A 80 -4.29 -10.17 16.32
N VAL A 81 -3.09 -9.57 16.27
CA VAL A 81 -1.89 -10.14 15.64
C VAL A 81 -0.88 -10.46 16.74
N LYS A 82 -0.45 -11.72 16.81
CA LYS A 82 0.51 -12.17 17.83
C LYS A 82 1.50 -13.17 17.26
N PHE A 83 2.78 -12.85 17.38
CA PHE A 83 3.84 -13.79 17.05
C PHE A 83 3.81 -15.01 17.99
N PRO A 84 3.84 -16.24 17.44
CA PRO A 84 3.98 -17.44 18.24
C PRO A 84 5.31 -17.46 19.00
N ARG A 85 5.33 -18.03 20.21
CA ARG A 85 6.54 -18.03 21.08
C ARG A 85 7.79 -18.60 20.43
N PHE A 86 7.66 -19.58 19.52
CA PHE A 86 8.81 -20.19 18.85
C PHE A 86 9.56 -19.24 17.91
N THR A 87 8.95 -18.12 17.54
CA THR A 87 9.55 -17.13 16.64
C THR A 87 10.55 -16.22 17.34
N ASP A 88 10.48 -16.11 18.67
CA ASP A 88 11.19 -15.10 19.48
C ASP A 88 11.01 -13.65 18.99
N ALA A 89 9.96 -13.40 18.20
CA ALA A 89 9.65 -12.10 17.63
C ALA A 89 8.49 -11.43 18.39
N SER A 90 8.48 -10.09 18.34
CA SER A 90 7.38 -9.26 18.83
C SER A 90 6.86 -8.40 17.70
N LEU A 91 5.56 -8.15 17.69
CA LEU A 91 4.95 -7.25 16.72
C LEU A 91 5.43 -5.83 17.00
N GLU A 92 6.05 -5.21 16.01
CA GLU A 92 6.39 -3.79 16.05
C GLU A 92 5.28 -2.97 15.40
N ARG A 93 4.81 -3.40 14.21
CA ARG A 93 3.82 -2.67 13.41
C ARG A 93 3.03 -3.59 12.49
N VAL A 94 1.79 -3.19 12.20
CA VAL A 94 1.01 -3.74 11.07
C VAL A 94 1.17 -2.79 9.90
N TRP A 95 1.94 -3.21 8.89
CA TRP A 95 2.29 -2.43 7.71
C TRP A 95 1.20 -2.45 6.64
N GLN A 96 0.40 -3.51 6.58
CA GLN A 96 -0.68 -3.61 5.63
C GLN A 96 -1.82 -4.47 6.16
N LEU A 97 -3.04 -4.09 5.82
CA LEU A 97 -4.24 -4.90 5.96
C LEU A 97 -4.85 -5.05 4.55
N HIS A 98 -5.15 -6.27 4.15
CA HIS A 98 -5.64 -6.60 2.81
C HIS A 98 -6.83 -7.58 2.90
N PRO A 99 -8.07 -7.09 2.74
CA PRO A 99 -9.23 -7.95 2.53
C PRO A 99 -9.00 -8.80 1.28
N ALA A 100 -9.26 -10.11 1.34
CA ALA A 100 -9.10 -11.00 0.19
C ALA A 100 -10.15 -10.73 -0.93
N GLY A 101 -10.24 -11.61 -1.92
CA GLY A 101 -11.27 -11.51 -2.96
C GLY A 101 -12.69 -11.84 -2.44
N PRO A 102 -13.72 -11.63 -3.28
CA PRO A 102 -15.12 -11.92 -2.94
C PRO A 102 -15.42 -13.41 -2.70
N GLU A 103 -14.57 -14.30 -3.21
CA GLU A 103 -14.64 -15.75 -2.97
C GLU A 103 -14.25 -16.16 -1.55
N ALA A 104 -13.54 -15.28 -0.83
CA ALA A 104 -13.12 -15.47 0.55
C ALA A 104 -13.49 -14.22 1.40
N PRO A 105 -14.79 -13.92 1.55
CA PRO A 105 -15.28 -12.64 2.07
C PRO A 105 -14.94 -12.38 3.55
N ASP A 106 -14.58 -13.43 4.29
CA ASP A 106 -14.15 -13.33 5.69
C ASP A 106 -12.63 -13.33 5.86
N VAL A 107 -11.89 -13.56 4.78
CA VAL A 107 -10.43 -13.60 4.84
C VAL A 107 -9.86 -12.18 4.75
N VAL A 108 -8.94 -11.90 5.68
CA VAL A 108 -8.13 -10.68 5.71
C VAL A 108 -6.69 -11.07 5.98
N TYR A 109 -5.75 -10.52 5.22
CA TYR A 109 -4.33 -10.67 5.46
C TYR A 109 -3.75 -9.46 6.18
N ALA A 110 -2.76 -9.69 7.03
CA ALA A 110 -1.97 -8.65 7.66
C ALA A 110 -0.47 -8.84 7.36
N GLY A 111 0.18 -7.79 6.89
CA GLY A 111 1.62 -7.70 6.72
C GLY A 111 2.23 -6.92 7.87
N THR A 112 3.32 -7.41 8.46
CA THR A 112 3.87 -6.85 9.71
C THR A 112 5.33 -6.44 9.62
N GLU A 113 5.80 -5.80 10.69
CA GLU A 113 7.20 -5.68 11.08
C GLU A 113 7.40 -6.37 12.45
N PRO A 114 8.38 -7.28 12.60
CA PRO A 114 9.22 -7.86 11.53
C PRO A 114 8.40 -8.52 10.42
N ALA A 115 8.99 -8.64 9.23
CA ALA A 115 8.29 -9.11 8.03
C ALA A 115 7.66 -10.48 8.25
N ALA A 116 6.34 -10.53 8.27
CA ALA A 116 5.55 -11.74 8.34
C ALA A 116 4.18 -11.51 7.69
N LEU A 117 3.59 -12.59 7.20
CA LEU A 117 2.22 -12.62 6.74
C LEU A 117 1.36 -13.32 7.78
N PHE A 118 0.28 -12.68 8.18
CA PHE A 118 -0.77 -13.30 8.96
C PHE A 118 -2.07 -13.36 8.17
N ARG A 119 -2.92 -14.33 8.50
CA ARG A 119 -4.23 -14.56 7.89
C ARG A 119 -5.29 -14.61 8.98
N SER A 120 -6.37 -13.87 8.78
CA SER A 120 -7.60 -13.95 9.53
C SER A 120 -8.64 -14.66 8.66
N ASP A 121 -9.47 -15.50 9.30
CA ASP A 121 -10.66 -16.14 8.71
C ASP A 121 -11.97 -15.59 9.32
N ASP A 122 -11.86 -14.53 10.13
CA ASP A 122 -12.96 -13.97 10.92
C ASP A 122 -13.10 -12.45 10.71
N ARG A 123 -12.83 -11.96 9.49
CA ARG A 123 -12.97 -10.54 9.12
C ARG A 123 -12.05 -9.59 9.91
N GLY A 124 -10.87 -10.07 10.31
CA GLY A 124 -9.84 -9.30 10.98
C GLY A 124 -9.96 -9.22 12.50
N GLU A 125 -10.73 -10.09 13.15
CA GLU A 125 -10.80 -10.16 14.62
C GLU A 125 -9.56 -10.83 15.22
N SER A 126 -9.08 -11.90 14.58
CA SER A 126 -7.90 -12.63 14.99
C SER A 126 -7.08 -13.08 13.79
N PHE A 127 -5.75 -13.13 13.97
CA PHE A 127 -4.81 -13.40 12.90
C PHE A 127 -3.83 -14.51 13.29
N GLU A 128 -3.68 -15.49 12.39
CA GLU A 128 -2.73 -16.59 12.52
C GLU A 128 -1.54 -16.41 11.59
N LEU A 129 -0.35 -16.76 12.07
CA LEU A 129 0.89 -16.66 11.29
C LEU A 129 0.86 -17.64 10.12
N VAL A 130 1.10 -17.14 8.91
CA VAL A 130 1.36 -17.98 7.72
C VAL A 130 2.79 -18.54 7.83
N ARG A 131 2.88 -19.65 8.56
CA ARG A 131 4.14 -20.29 8.93
C ARG A 131 5.05 -20.61 7.74
N PRO A 132 4.59 -21.13 6.59
CA PRO A 132 5.51 -21.47 5.50
C PRO A 132 6.31 -20.29 4.95
N LEU A 133 5.76 -19.07 4.98
CA LEU A 133 6.52 -17.86 4.62
C LEU A 133 7.50 -17.46 5.73
N TRP A 134 7.09 -17.59 7.00
CA TRP A 134 7.97 -17.34 8.15
C TRP A 134 9.14 -18.33 8.21
N GLU A 135 8.95 -19.58 7.81
CA GLU A 135 9.98 -20.62 7.83
C GLU A 135 10.70 -20.73 6.47
N HIS A 136 10.49 -19.78 5.56
CA HIS A 136 11.06 -19.82 4.21
C HIS A 136 12.60 -19.93 4.27
N PRO A 137 13.26 -20.81 3.46
CA PRO A 137 14.70 -21.08 3.54
C PRO A 137 15.62 -19.86 3.34
N THR A 138 15.11 -18.77 2.77
CA THR A 138 15.88 -17.53 2.58
C THR A 138 15.79 -16.57 3.76
N ARG A 139 14.85 -16.76 4.70
CA ARG A 139 14.54 -15.76 5.74
C ARG A 139 15.74 -15.35 6.58
N SER A 140 16.60 -16.31 6.95
CA SER A 140 17.81 -16.01 7.73
C SER A 140 18.81 -15.09 7.03
N ARG A 141 18.60 -14.82 5.73
CA ARG A 141 19.40 -13.92 4.89
C ARG A 141 18.65 -12.64 4.51
N TRP A 142 17.42 -12.44 4.99
CA TRP A 142 16.70 -11.18 4.82
C TRP A 142 17.35 -10.13 5.72
N VAL A 143 17.58 -8.94 5.18
CA VAL A 143 18.28 -7.86 5.87
C VAL A 143 17.36 -6.64 5.89
N PRO A 144 17.10 -6.02 7.05
CA PRO A 144 16.27 -4.82 7.12
C PRO A 144 16.87 -3.69 6.29
N GLY A 145 16.01 -2.91 5.63
CA GLY A 145 16.40 -1.64 5.02
C GLY A 145 16.36 -0.51 6.05
N GLY A 146 16.70 0.72 5.63
CA GLY A 146 16.67 1.89 6.53
C GLY A 146 15.28 2.27 7.07
N GLY A 147 14.21 1.62 6.61
CA GLY A 147 12.85 1.80 7.10
C GLY A 147 12.28 0.60 7.86
N GLY A 148 13.12 -0.38 8.22
CA GLY A 148 12.68 -1.64 8.84
C GLY A 148 12.59 -2.81 7.86
N GLU A 149 12.32 -4.01 8.38
CA GLU A 149 11.99 -5.21 7.60
C GLU A 149 10.48 -5.44 7.64
N GLY A 150 9.75 -4.85 6.69
CA GLY A 150 8.29 -4.85 6.67
C GLY A 150 7.70 -5.58 5.47
N LEU A 151 6.67 -6.40 5.71
CA LEU A 151 5.78 -6.92 4.66
C LEU A 151 4.66 -5.89 4.42
N HIS A 152 4.71 -5.20 3.29
CA HIS A 152 3.88 -4.01 3.02
C HIS A 152 3.00 -4.11 1.78
N THR A 153 3.18 -5.16 0.97
CA THR A 153 2.29 -5.45 -0.16
C THR A 153 1.80 -6.89 -0.07
N ILE A 154 0.50 -7.06 -0.30
CA ILE A 154 -0.27 -8.29 -0.34
C ILE A 154 -1.27 -8.09 -1.47
N LEU A 155 -1.32 -9.02 -2.42
CA LEU A 155 -2.24 -9.05 -3.54
C LEU A 155 -2.81 -10.46 -3.68
N THR A 156 -4.12 -10.61 -3.55
CA THR A 156 -4.86 -11.86 -3.81
C THR A 156 -5.27 -11.91 -5.28
N ASP A 157 -5.02 -13.00 -5.99
CA ASP A 157 -5.45 -13.13 -7.40
C ASP A 157 -6.99 -13.22 -7.49
N PRO A 158 -7.67 -12.39 -8.30
CA PRO A 158 -9.14 -12.43 -8.41
C PRO A 158 -9.65 -13.71 -9.08
N ARG A 159 -8.78 -14.50 -9.72
CA ARG A 159 -9.14 -15.76 -10.40
C ARG A 159 -9.00 -16.97 -9.48
N ASP A 160 -8.17 -16.87 -8.44
CA ASP A 160 -7.82 -17.98 -7.56
C ASP A 160 -7.43 -17.50 -6.15
N ALA A 161 -8.26 -17.84 -5.16
CA ALA A 161 -8.03 -17.51 -3.76
C ALA A 161 -6.75 -18.13 -3.17
N ALA A 162 -6.25 -19.21 -3.78
CA ALA A 162 -5.00 -19.87 -3.39
C ALA A 162 -3.77 -19.09 -3.84
N ALA A 163 -3.91 -18.18 -4.81
CA ALA A 163 -2.80 -17.41 -5.35
C ALA A 163 -2.65 -16.05 -4.65
N VAL A 164 -1.51 -15.86 -3.97
CA VAL A 164 -1.19 -14.63 -3.23
C VAL A 164 0.23 -14.19 -3.55
N THR A 165 0.37 -12.90 -3.84
CA THR A 165 1.67 -12.23 -4.01
C THR A 165 1.92 -11.31 -2.82
N VAL A 166 3.13 -11.36 -2.24
CA VAL A 166 3.56 -10.46 -1.18
C VAL A 166 4.88 -9.78 -1.52
N ALA A 167 5.11 -8.58 -0.98
CA ALA A 167 6.39 -7.89 -1.09
C ALA A 167 6.93 -7.43 0.27
N VAL A 168 8.24 -7.60 0.43
CA VAL A 168 8.98 -7.29 1.65
C VAL A 168 10.13 -6.33 1.34
N SER A 169 10.25 -5.26 2.11
CA SER A 169 11.41 -4.36 2.15
C SER A 169 12.29 -4.75 3.34
N THR A 170 13.47 -5.38 3.23
CA THR A 170 14.06 -5.96 2.01
C THR A 170 14.04 -7.48 2.07
N ALA A 171 13.65 -8.09 0.97
CA ALA A 171 13.70 -9.52 0.65
C ALA A 171 13.13 -9.77 -0.74
N GLY A 172 12.29 -8.86 -1.24
CA GLY A 172 11.70 -8.90 -2.58
C GLY A 172 10.26 -9.36 -2.58
N VAL A 173 9.80 -9.79 -3.74
CA VAL A 173 8.48 -10.35 -3.99
C VAL A 173 8.52 -11.86 -3.79
N PHE A 174 7.50 -12.40 -3.11
CA PHE A 174 7.25 -13.83 -2.97
C PHE A 174 5.82 -14.15 -3.41
N ARG A 175 5.61 -15.33 -3.99
CA ARG A 175 4.28 -15.78 -4.44
C ARG A 175 3.98 -17.20 -3.98
N THR A 176 2.72 -17.46 -3.74
CA THR A 176 2.13 -18.79 -3.59
C THR A 176 1.03 -18.97 -4.64
N GLU A 177 0.83 -20.21 -5.09
CA GLU A 177 -0.28 -20.65 -5.95
C GLU A 177 -1.06 -21.80 -5.26
N ASP A 178 -0.74 -22.11 -4.00
CA ASP A 178 -1.21 -23.28 -3.26
C ASP A 178 -1.76 -22.90 -1.87
N GLY A 179 -2.32 -21.70 -1.74
CA GLY A 179 -2.98 -21.26 -0.50
C GLY A 179 -2.01 -20.92 0.62
N GLY A 180 -0.73 -20.67 0.30
CA GLY A 180 0.31 -20.32 1.23
C GLY A 180 1.09 -21.51 1.80
N GLU A 181 0.91 -22.72 1.27
CA GLU A 181 1.71 -23.90 1.65
C GLU A 181 3.17 -23.77 1.20
N ARG A 182 3.42 -23.17 0.03
CA ARG A 182 4.75 -22.88 -0.50
C ARG A 182 4.84 -21.47 -1.04
N TRP A 183 6.01 -20.86 -0.84
CA TRP A 183 6.32 -19.52 -1.31
C TRP A 183 7.57 -19.56 -2.19
N THR A 184 7.52 -18.89 -3.34
CA THR A 184 8.62 -18.84 -4.31
C THR A 184 9.05 -17.39 -4.53
N PRO A 185 10.35 -17.08 -4.54
CA PRO A 185 10.85 -15.76 -4.93
C PRO A 185 10.40 -15.38 -6.34
N SER A 186 10.11 -14.09 -6.54
CA SER A 186 9.48 -13.59 -7.76
C SER A 186 10.14 -12.31 -8.26
N ASN A 187 11.48 -12.30 -8.31
CA ASN A 187 12.27 -11.08 -8.51
C ASN A 187 13.08 -11.06 -9.81
N ARG A 188 12.89 -12.02 -10.71
CA ARG A 188 13.69 -12.11 -11.94
C ARG A 188 13.52 -10.83 -12.78
N GLY A 189 14.61 -10.10 -13.00
CA GLY A 189 14.63 -8.83 -13.73
C GLY A 189 14.40 -7.59 -12.87
N VAL A 190 14.21 -7.74 -11.55
CA VAL A 190 14.18 -6.62 -10.60
C VAL A 190 15.58 -6.45 -10.00
N SER A 191 16.21 -5.33 -10.31
CA SER A 191 17.58 -5.05 -9.87
C SER A 191 17.66 -4.72 -8.37
N ALA A 192 18.77 -5.13 -7.74
CA ALA A 192 19.17 -4.75 -6.39
C ALA A 192 20.62 -4.23 -6.40
N VAL A 193 20.82 -3.04 -6.96
CA VAL A 193 22.16 -2.44 -7.21
C VAL A 193 23.03 -2.20 -5.96
N PHE A 194 22.42 -2.30 -4.78
CA PHE A 194 23.07 -2.19 -3.47
C PHE A 194 23.62 -3.53 -2.96
N LEU A 195 23.36 -4.62 -3.66
CA LEU A 195 23.90 -5.95 -3.37
C LEU A 195 25.06 -6.30 -4.31
N PRO A 196 25.94 -7.25 -3.93
CA PRO A 196 27.07 -7.66 -4.77
C PRO A 196 26.67 -8.23 -6.13
N ASP A 197 25.57 -9.00 -6.15
CA ASP A 197 24.89 -9.43 -7.38
C ASP A 197 23.72 -8.46 -7.62
N PRO A 198 23.68 -7.72 -8.74
CA PRO A 198 22.60 -6.80 -9.03
C PRO A 198 21.29 -7.50 -9.43
N ASP A 199 21.31 -8.79 -9.77
CA ASP A 199 20.12 -9.55 -10.19
C ASP A 199 19.87 -10.78 -9.28
N PRO A 200 19.80 -10.61 -7.95
CA PRO A 200 19.72 -11.74 -7.04
C PRO A 200 18.31 -12.36 -7.06
N GLU A 201 18.20 -13.63 -6.66
CA GLU A 201 16.91 -14.31 -6.52
C GLU A 201 15.98 -13.64 -5.48
N PHE A 202 16.57 -13.07 -4.43
CA PHE A 202 15.89 -12.36 -3.34
C PHE A 202 16.83 -11.28 -2.75
N GLY A 203 16.27 -10.38 -1.94
CA GLY A 203 17.00 -9.28 -1.30
C GLY A 203 16.67 -7.90 -1.88
N GLN A 204 15.82 -7.82 -2.90
CA GLN A 204 15.31 -6.57 -3.44
C GLN A 204 14.59 -5.75 -2.37
N CYS A 205 14.71 -4.43 -2.47
CA CYS A 205 14.01 -3.48 -1.60
C CYS A 205 12.77 -2.94 -2.33
N VAL A 206 11.80 -3.84 -2.57
CA VAL A 206 10.55 -3.50 -3.25
C VAL A 206 9.75 -2.53 -2.40
N HIS A 207 9.21 -1.47 -2.97
CA HIS A 207 8.44 -0.46 -2.24
C HIS A 207 6.93 -0.59 -2.41
N LYS A 208 6.43 -1.00 -3.58
CA LYS A 208 5.01 -1.27 -3.79
C LYS A 208 4.81 -2.16 -5.01
N VAL A 209 3.86 -3.08 -4.94
CA VAL A 209 3.37 -3.84 -6.11
C VAL A 209 1.87 -3.57 -6.27
N THR A 210 1.41 -3.41 -7.51
CA THR A 210 -0.01 -3.26 -7.87
C THR A 210 -0.34 -4.17 -9.04
N ARG A 211 -1.63 -4.45 -9.25
CA ARG A 211 -2.14 -5.25 -10.38
C ARG A 211 -2.92 -4.36 -11.33
N ASP A 212 -2.81 -4.64 -12.62
CA ASP A 212 -3.62 -4.01 -13.65
C ASP A 212 -5.12 -4.30 -13.47
N ALA A 213 -5.96 -3.37 -13.91
CA ALA A 213 -7.42 -3.48 -13.78
C ALA A 213 -8.03 -4.60 -14.64
N ALA A 214 -7.44 -4.87 -15.81
CA ALA A 214 -8.02 -5.75 -16.82
C ALA A 214 -7.22 -7.04 -16.99
N ASP A 215 -5.90 -6.96 -16.93
CA ASP A 215 -5.02 -8.13 -17.05
C ASP A 215 -4.47 -8.56 -15.69
N PRO A 216 -4.99 -9.63 -15.07
CA PRO A 216 -4.52 -10.07 -13.76
C PRO A 216 -3.08 -10.59 -13.75
N ASP A 217 -2.50 -10.91 -14.91
CA ASP A 217 -1.08 -11.28 -15.04
C ASP A 217 -0.16 -10.06 -15.17
N ARG A 218 -0.73 -8.87 -15.44
CA ARG A 218 0.01 -7.62 -15.47
C ARG A 218 0.15 -7.02 -14.08
N LEU A 219 1.40 -6.94 -13.61
CA LEU A 219 1.75 -6.33 -12.33
C LEU A 219 2.71 -5.16 -12.56
N TYR A 220 2.59 -4.13 -11.74
CA TYR A 220 3.51 -3.00 -11.69
C TYR A 220 4.23 -2.96 -10.35
N LEU A 221 5.48 -2.52 -10.34
CA LEU A 221 6.33 -2.54 -9.16
C LEU A 221 7.17 -1.26 -9.09
N GLN A 222 7.02 -0.51 -8.01
CA GLN A 222 8.00 0.52 -7.62
C GLN A 222 9.05 -0.15 -6.73
N ASN A 223 10.31 -0.13 -7.15
CA ASN A 223 11.45 -0.65 -6.39
C ASN A 223 12.21 0.50 -5.73
N HIS A 224 13.22 0.17 -4.92
CA HIS A 224 14.19 1.15 -4.45
C HIS A 224 14.97 1.82 -5.58
N TRP A 225 15.25 1.08 -6.65
CA TRP A 225 15.79 1.62 -7.90
C TRP A 225 15.05 0.95 -9.06
N GLY A 226 14.27 1.73 -9.80
CA GLY A 226 13.52 1.28 -10.97
C GLY A 226 12.02 1.17 -10.74
N VAL A 227 11.29 1.29 -11.84
CA VAL A 227 9.86 1.04 -11.95
C VAL A 227 9.69 -0.09 -12.95
N PHE A 228 9.03 -1.17 -12.56
CA PHE A 228 8.98 -2.40 -13.35
C PHE A 228 7.56 -2.81 -13.67
N ARG A 229 7.42 -3.56 -14.77
CA ARG A 229 6.21 -4.28 -15.15
C ARG A 229 6.50 -5.76 -15.33
N SER A 230 5.57 -6.59 -14.93
CA SER A 230 5.50 -8.01 -15.34
C SER A 230 4.25 -8.19 -16.18
N ASP A 231 4.31 -9.07 -17.18
CA ASP A 231 3.18 -9.49 -18.02
C ASP A 231 2.86 -11.01 -17.84
N ASP A 232 3.49 -11.68 -16.86
CA ASP A 232 3.37 -13.12 -16.62
C ASP A 232 3.12 -13.48 -15.14
N GLY A 233 2.38 -12.59 -14.45
CA GLY A 233 1.97 -12.72 -13.06
C GLY A 233 3.08 -12.46 -12.04
N GLY A 234 4.26 -12.01 -12.47
CA GLY A 234 5.43 -11.70 -11.65
C GLY A 234 6.63 -12.63 -11.90
N LYS A 235 6.55 -13.55 -12.88
CA LYS A 235 7.65 -14.50 -13.17
C LYS A 235 8.86 -13.79 -13.78
N ARG A 236 8.65 -12.72 -14.54
CA ARG A 236 9.71 -11.84 -15.04
C ARG A 236 9.26 -10.38 -15.05
N TRP A 237 10.15 -9.52 -14.60
CA TRP A 237 9.97 -8.07 -14.58
C TRP A 237 10.82 -7.39 -15.65
N GLN A 238 10.32 -6.27 -16.15
CA GLN A 238 10.91 -5.44 -17.18
C GLN A 238 10.89 -3.99 -16.69
N ASP A 239 12.01 -3.30 -16.78
CA ASP A 239 12.09 -1.88 -16.42
C ASP A 239 11.25 -1.05 -17.40
N ILE A 240 10.38 -0.21 -16.85
CA ILE A 240 9.48 0.71 -17.53
C ILE A 240 9.65 2.15 -17.02
N GLY A 241 10.72 2.45 -16.29
CA GLY A 241 10.98 3.77 -15.71
C GLY A 241 11.48 4.81 -16.71
N ALA A 242 11.74 4.42 -17.96
CA ALA A 242 12.21 5.33 -19.00
C ALA A 242 11.25 6.50 -19.22
N GLY A 243 11.75 7.73 -19.09
CA GLY A 243 10.94 8.96 -19.22
C GLY A 243 10.48 9.56 -17.88
N LEU A 244 10.61 8.83 -16.76
CA LEU A 244 10.43 9.41 -15.44
C LEU A 244 11.60 10.33 -15.08
N PRO A 245 11.38 11.37 -14.25
CA PRO A 245 12.44 12.27 -13.80
C PRO A 245 13.39 11.64 -12.77
N SER A 246 13.00 10.50 -12.20
CA SER A 246 13.76 9.67 -11.26
C SER A 246 13.20 8.25 -11.29
N ASP A 247 14.06 7.26 -11.04
CA ASP A 247 13.71 5.86 -10.90
C ASP A 247 13.45 5.46 -9.43
N PHE A 248 13.59 6.41 -8.50
CA PHE A 248 13.32 6.23 -7.07
C PHE A 248 11.94 6.78 -6.71
N GLY A 249 11.19 6.01 -5.92
CA GLY A 249 9.89 6.41 -5.38
C GLY A 249 9.41 5.40 -4.35
N PHE A 250 8.36 5.72 -3.59
CA PHE A 250 7.71 4.73 -2.70
C PHE A 250 6.30 4.39 -3.17
N ALA A 251 5.53 5.42 -3.49
CA ALA A 251 4.11 5.34 -3.70
C ALA A 251 3.78 4.89 -5.12
N ALA A 252 2.85 3.96 -5.24
CA ALA A 252 2.35 3.49 -6.53
C ALA A 252 0.89 3.04 -6.43
N ALA A 253 0.11 3.27 -7.49
CA ALA A 253 -1.28 2.83 -7.59
C ALA A 253 -1.61 2.44 -9.05
N ALA A 254 -2.39 1.38 -9.26
CA ALA A 254 -3.00 1.10 -10.57
C ALA A 254 -4.39 1.75 -10.64
N HIS A 255 -4.85 2.08 -11.84
CA HIS A 255 -6.22 2.51 -12.04
C HIS A 255 -7.19 1.37 -11.69
N PRO A 256 -8.37 1.63 -11.10
CA PRO A 256 -9.32 0.58 -10.71
C PRO A 256 -10.00 -0.10 -11.92
N HIS A 257 -10.31 0.66 -12.97
CA HIS A 257 -11.13 0.20 -14.11
C HIS A 257 -10.43 0.17 -15.49
N ARG A 258 -9.28 0.82 -15.65
CA ARG A 258 -8.63 1.00 -16.95
C ARG A 258 -7.32 0.22 -16.98
N ALA A 259 -7.21 -0.65 -17.97
CA ALA A 259 -5.96 -1.31 -18.30
C ALA A 259 -4.85 -0.29 -18.52
N ASP A 260 -3.62 -0.73 -18.31
CA ASP A 260 -2.39 -0.07 -18.76
C ASP A 260 -2.13 1.27 -18.08
N THR A 261 -2.94 1.58 -17.05
CA THR A 261 -2.94 2.85 -16.37
C THR A 261 -2.38 2.70 -14.96
N PHE A 262 -1.22 3.33 -14.74
CA PHE A 262 -0.44 3.18 -13.51
C PHE A 262 0.15 4.54 -13.10
N TYR A 263 0.18 4.78 -11.78
CA TYR A 263 0.57 6.03 -11.17
C TYR A 263 1.75 5.84 -10.22
N VAL A 264 2.70 6.76 -10.26
CA VAL A 264 3.85 6.82 -9.34
C VAL A 264 4.09 8.24 -8.85
N PHE A 265 4.80 8.38 -7.72
CA PHE A 265 5.28 9.67 -7.23
C PHE A 265 6.82 9.63 -7.09
N PRO A 266 7.56 10.08 -8.12
CA PRO A 266 9.03 10.03 -8.12
C PRO A 266 9.65 11.02 -7.11
N ILE A 267 10.69 10.56 -6.42
CA ILE A 267 11.54 11.38 -5.52
C ILE A 267 13.02 11.20 -5.89
N ASN A 268 13.92 12.06 -5.41
CA ASN A 268 15.30 12.08 -5.92
C ASN A 268 16.09 10.80 -5.64
N ALA A 269 16.21 10.39 -4.38
CA ALA A 269 17.00 9.22 -3.98
C ALA A 269 16.67 8.72 -2.56
N ASP A 270 17.32 7.64 -2.15
CA ASP A 270 17.27 7.07 -0.80
C ASP A 270 17.79 8.05 0.27
N ALA A 271 18.88 8.74 -0.04
CA ALA A 271 19.54 9.74 0.80
C ALA A 271 18.92 11.15 0.66
N ASP A 272 18.15 11.39 -0.42
CA ASP A 272 17.47 12.67 -0.70
C ASP A 272 15.99 12.43 -1.01
N ARG A 273 15.18 12.23 0.04
CA ARG A 273 13.79 11.79 -0.09
C ARG A 273 12.81 12.93 -0.39
N VAL A 274 13.17 13.85 -1.27
CA VAL A 274 12.31 14.96 -1.72
C VAL A 274 11.80 14.73 -3.15
N PRO A 275 10.63 15.27 -3.52
CA PRO A 275 10.06 15.09 -4.87
C PRO A 275 11.03 15.43 -5.99
N ALA A 276 10.97 14.69 -7.09
CA ALA A 276 11.89 14.84 -8.21
C ALA A 276 11.84 16.27 -8.79
N GLY A 277 12.99 16.96 -8.75
CA GLY A 277 13.12 18.37 -9.15
C GLY A 277 12.39 19.36 -8.22
N HIS A 278 12.10 18.95 -6.98
CA HIS A 278 11.32 19.69 -5.97
C HIS A 278 9.91 20.05 -6.44
N ARG A 279 9.26 19.19 -7.22
CA ARG A 279 7.90 19.44 -7.73
C ARG A 279 6.92 18.39 -7.25
N CYS A 280 5.78 18.83 -6.70
CA CYS A 280 4.68 17.95 -6.34
C CYS A 280 3.97 17.47 -7.62
N ARG A 281 4.27 16.26 -8.08
CA ARG A 281 3.73 15.70 -9.33
C ARG A 281 3.55 14.19 -9.19
N VAL A 282 2.33 13.73 -9.41
CA VAL A 282 2.07 12.32 -9.73
C VAL A 282 2.40 12.13 -11.22
N PHE A 283 3.05 11.03 -11.57
CA PHE A 283 3.24 10.63 -12.96
C PHE A 283 2.29 9.49 -13.30
N ARG A 284 1.72 9.54 -14.50
CA ARG A 284 0.82 8.52 -15.03
C ARG A 284 1.38 7.94 -16.33
N THR A 285 1.23 6.65 -16.51
CA THR A 285 1.25 5.99 -17.82
C THR A 285 -0.18 5.55 -18.16
N ARG A 286 -0.49 5.47 -19.46
CA ARG A 286 -1.74 4.87 -20.01
C ARG A 286 -1.43 3.79 -21.05
N ASP A 287 -0.18 3.38 -21.15
CA ASP A 287 0.38 2.45 -22.13
C ASP A 287 1.35 1.47 -21.44
N ALA A 288 1.04 1.10 -20.20
CA ALA A 288 1.77 0.12 -19.41
C ALA A 288 3.26 0.46 -19.22
N GLY A 289 3.59 1.75 -19.18
CA GLY A 289 4.92 2.29 -18.91
C GLY A 289 5.78 2.56 -20.15
N GLU A 290 5.20 2.55 -21.36
CA GLU A 290 5.92 3.00 -22.56
C GLU A 290 6.15 4.51 -22.56
N THR A 291 5.18 5.29 -22.08
CA THR A 291 5.28 6.74 -21.90
C THR A 291 4.71 7.19 -20.56
N TRP A 292 5.22 8.33 -20.07
CA TRP A 292 4.85 8.92 -18.80
C TRP A 292 4.50 10.40 -18.95
N GLU A 293 3.44 10.82 -18.29
CA GLU A 293 3.00 12.21 -18.24
C GLU A 293 2.93 12.74 -16.79
N PRO A 294 3.36 13.99 -16.53
CA PRO A 294 3.21 14.62 -15.23
C PRO A 294 1.78 15.17 -15.05
N LEU A 295 1.16 14.84 -13.93
CA LEU A 295 -0.14 15.34 -13.51
C LEU A 295 0.03 16.47 -12.50
N THR A 296 -0.18 17.73 -12.93
CA THR A 296 0.22 18.91 -12.14
C THR A 296 -0.87 19.93 -11.89
N ARG A 297 -2.00 19.85 -12.60
CA ARG A 297 -3.03 20.89 -12.55
C ARG A 297 -3.66 20.94 -11.16
N GLY A 298 -3.51 22.06 -10.45
CA GLY A 298 -4.02 22.23 -9.08
C GLY A 298 -3.07 21.77 -7.98
N LEU A 299 -1.88 21.24 -8.34
CA LEU A 299 -0.78 21.02 -7.40
C LEU A 299 0.12 22.27 -7.29
N PRO A 300 0.93 22.40 -6.23
CA PRO A 300 1.84 23.53 -6.07
C PRO A 300 2.83 23.68 -7.25
N ASP A 301 2.91 24.91 -7.79
CA ASP A 301 3.81 25.23 -8.91
C ASP A 301 5.28 25.45 -8.48
N GLY A 302 5.53 25.77 -7.22
CA GLY A 302 6.85 26.05 -6.67
C GLY A 302 7.55 24.82 -6.08
N ASP A 303 8.63 25.09 -5.36
CA ASP A 303 9.37 24.06 -4.62
C ASP A 303 8.46 23.36 -3.61
N HIS A 304 8.52 22.03 -3.63
CA HIS A 304 7.78 21.15 -2.74
C HIS A 304 8.69 20.03 -2.25
N TYR A 305 8.57 19.71 -0.96
CA TYR A 305 9.47 18.81 -0.24
C TYR A 305 8.76 17.62 0.40
N GLY A 306 7.44 17.48 0.18
CA GLY A 306 6.64 16.45 0.83
C GLY A 306 6.77 15.10 0.13
N THR A 307 7.41 14.14 0.78
CA THR A 307 7.50 12.75 0.31
C THR A 307 6.14 12.05 0.42
N VAL A 308 5.74 11.27 -0.59
CA VAL A 308 4.61 10.33 -0.51
C VAL A 308 5.14 8.92 -0.22
N LEU A 309 4.63 8.28 0.83
CA LEU A 309 5.06 6.93 1.24
C LEU A 309 4.33 5.83 0.45
N ARG A 310 4.75 4.57 0.63
CA ARG A 310 4.28 3.37 -0.10
C ARG A 310 2.76 3.29 -0.24
N ASP A 311 2.07 3.53 0.87
CA ASP A 311 0.61 3.50 0.99
C ASP A 311 -0.02 4.90 1.02
N GLY A 312 0.76 5.94 0.76
CA GLY A 312 0.32 7.32 0.70
C GLY A 312 -0.32 7.73 -0.62
N LEU A 313 -0.48 6.83 -1.60
CA LEU A 313 -1.16 7.02 -2.88
C LEU A 313 -2.17 5.89 -3.10
N CYS A 314 -3.41 6.20 -3.45
CA CYS A 314 -4.43 5.20 -3.78
C CYS A 314 -5.45 5.75 -4.79
N THR A 315 -6.28 4.85 -5.32
CA THR A 315 -7.49 5.17 -6.10
C THR A 315 -8.74 4.75 -5.35
N ASP A 316 -9.90 5.33 -5.68
CA ASP A 316 -11.21 4.76 -5.32
C ASP A 316 -11.80 3.95 -6.49
N ASP A 317 -13.02 3.44 -6.35
CA ASP A 317 -13.73 2.67 -7.37
C ASP A 317 -14.77 3.49 -8.17
N ALA A 318 -14.76 4.82 -8.09
CA ALA A 318 -15.68 5.67 -8.85
C ALA A 318 -15.34 5.67 -10.36
N ASP A 319 -16.26 6.19 -11.19
CA ASP A 319 -16.01 6.46 -12.61
C ASP A 319 -16.51 7.86 -12.98
N PRO A 320 -15.62 8.83 -13.31
CA PRO A 320 -14.16 8.74 -13.28
C PRO A 320 -13.59 8.38 -11.91
N ALA A 321 -12.43 7.73 -11.89
CA ALA A 321 -11.79 7.27 -10.67
C ALA A 321 -11.18 8.45 -9.91
N GLY A 322 -11.36 8.44 -8.60
CA GLY A 322 -10.63 9.32 -7.70
C GLY A 322 -9.18 8.85 -7.56
N VAL A 323 -8.24 9.80 -7.53
CA VAL A 323 -6.83 9.54 -7.21
C VAL A 323 -6.46 10.41 -6.01
N TYR A 324 -5.86 9.80 -4.99
CA TYR A 324 -5.62 10.44 -3.70
C TYR A 324 -4.18 10.25 -3.29
N PHE A 325 -3.54 11.30 -2.79
CA PHE A 325 -2.28 11.13 -2.09
C PHE A 325 -2.16 12.01 -0.85
N GLY A 326 -1.42 11.52 0.12
CA GLY A 326 -1.02 12.26 1.30
C GLY A 326 0.50 12.19 1.48
N ASN A 327 1.09 13.32 1.87
CA ASN A 327 2.54 13.44 2.00
C ASN A 327 2.99 13.67 3.44
N ARG A 328 4.29 13.54 3.67
CA ARG A 328 4.88 13.71 5.01
C ARG A 328 4.93 15.16 5.52
N ASN A 329 4.53 16.15 4.72
CA ASN A 329 4.32 17.53 5.18
C ASN A 329 2.91 17.74 5.75
N GLY A 330 2.08 16.70 5.79
CA GLY A 330 0.73 16.78 6.34
C GLY A 330 -0.30 17.34 5.36
N GLU A 331 -0.06 17.20 4.06
CA GLU A 331 -0.99 17.63 3.02
C GLU A 331 -1.66 16.42 2.38
N VAL A 332 -2.94 16.57 2.04
CA VAL A 332 -3.73 15.55 1.34
C VAL A 332 -4.38 16.17 0.12
N TYR A 333 -4.19 15.54 -1.03
CA TYR A 333 -4.74 15.96 -2.32
C TYR A 333 -5.65 14.89 -2.89
N ALA A 334 -6.67 15.32 -3.61
CA ALA A 334 -7.59 14.46 -4.33
C ALA A 334 -7.82 14.98 -5.75
N SER A 335 -7.90 14.03 -6.68
CA SER A 335 -8.49 14.18 -7.99
C SER A 335 -9.80 13.39 -8.04
N ALA A 336 -10.75 13.85 -8.85
CA ALA A 336 -12.00 13.16 -9.16
C ALA A 336 -12.16 12.90 -10.66
N ASP A 337 -11.04 12.92 -11.41
CA ASP A 337 -10.96 12.88 -12.87
C ASP A 337 -9.68 12.14 -13.33
N ASP A 338 -9.42 10.97 -12.74
CA ASP A 338 -8.28 10.10 -13.07
C ASP A 338 -6.90 10.77 -12.92
N GLY A 339 -6.80 11.79 -12.07
CA GLY A 339 -5.59 12.58 -11.82
C GLY A 339 -5.40 13.80 -12.71
N ASP A 340 -6.34 14.12 -13.61
CA ASP A 340 -6.21 15.24 -14.55
C ASP A 340 -6.24 16.63 -13.87
N SER A 341 -6.93 16.74 -12.73
CA SER A 341 -6.89 17.93 -11.87
C SER A 341 -6.97 17.58 -10.37
N TRP A 342 -6.31 18.41 -9.55
CA TRP A 342 -6.14 18.18 -8.13
C TRP A 342 -6.73 19.31 -7.29
N GLN A 343 -7.27 18.92 -6.14
CA GLN A 343 -7.68 19.81 -5.06
C GLN A 343 -6.94 19.41 -3.78
N GLN A 344 -6.39 20.38 -3.06
CA GLN A 344 -5.92 20.15 -1.70
C GLN A 344 -7.12 20.04 -0.76
N LEU A 345 -7.27 18.89 -0.10
CA LEU A 345 -8.35 18.61 0.84
C LEU A 345 -7.97 18.99 2.28
N ALA A 346 -6.71 18.79 2.64
CA ALA A 346 -6.19 19.09 3.97
C ALA A 346 -4.74 19.56 3.93
N SER A 347 -4.36 20.30 4.96
CA SER A 347 -3.01 20.79 5.22
C SER A 347 -2.74 20.79 6.72
N HIS A 348 -1.47 20.81 7.11
CA HIS A 348 -1.05 20.88 8.52
C HIS A 348 -1.51 19.67 9.35
N LEU A 349 -1.69 18.52 8.71
CA LEU A 349 -1.83 17.26 9.41
C LEU A 349 -0.47 16.80 9.96
N PRO A 350 -0.42 15.84 10.90
CA PRO A 350 0.80 15.08 11.14
C PRO A 350 1.25 14.33 9.88
N ASP A 351 2.50 13.86 9.86
CA ASP A 351 3.07 13.08 8.76
C ASP A 351 2.10 11.99 8.28
N VAL A 352 1.65 12.08 7.02
CA VAL A 352 0.75 11.07 6.44
C VAL A 352 1.53 9.80 6.15
N LEU A 353 1.02 8.67 6.65
CA LEU A 353 1.63 7.35 6.52
C LEU A 353 0.92 6.49 5.48
N CYS A 354 -0.41 6.54 5.45
CA CYS A 354 -1.23 5.81 4.49
C CYS A 354 -2.53 6.56 4.15
N VAL A 355 -3.06 6.29 2.94
CA VAL A 355 -4.34 6.78 2.45
C VAL A 355 -5.11 5.62 1.82
N ARG A 356 -6.42 5.55 2.08
CA ARG A 356 -7.35 4.65 1.40
C ARG A 356 -8.65 5.36 1.07
N ALA A 357 -9.20 5.07 -0.10
CA ALA A 357 -10.47 5.58 -0.53
C ALA A 357 -11.34 4.47 -1.10
N ALA A 358 -12.66 4.63 -1.00
CA ALA A 358 -13.62 3.72 -1.62
C ALA A 358 -14.89 4.49 -1.99
N ALA A 359 -15.46 4.16 -3.14
CA ALA A 359 -16.81 4.61 -3.49
C ALA A 359 -17.82 3.89 -2.58
N LEU A 360 -18.78 4.65 -2.04
CA LEU A 360 -19.88 4.10 -1.26
C LEU A 360 -21.11 3.99 -2.17
N GLY A 361 -21.71 2.79 -2.18
CA GLY A 361 -22.91 2.46 -2.96
C GLY A 361 -24.21 2.94 -2.34
#